data_AF-A0A6A1UW38-F1
#
_entry.id   AF-A0A6A1UW38-F1
#
_cell.length_a   1.000
_cell.length_b   1.000
_cell.length_c   1.000
_cell.angle_alpha   90.00
_cell.angle_beta   90.00
_cell.angle_gamma   90.00
#
_symmetry.space_group_name_H-M   'P 1'
#
loop_
_entity.id
_entity.type
_entity.pdbx_description
1 polymer ?
#
loop_
_entity_poly.entity_id
_entity_poly.type
_entity_poly.pdbx_seq_one_letter_code
_entity_poly.pdbx_strand_id
1 'polypeptide(L)'
;MPVIKLQNLGSLKNAVNNDGGWRSLGTRSILENSSKASYSEWFLAKDHLQVGDMVRSRKPPNSCKPENMDVPEGTVVGLERDMDRDGFILVRVHGIHDPLRVHVSTLERVTFGLAAGDWVRLKEEDKKHSPVGIIHSIDRNGAVAVGFIGLETLWKGSASEFQMAESYCVGQFVRLRASVLSPRFEWLCKRNGAWATGRIWWILPNGCLIVKFPGILTFGDEWTAFLADPAEVEVVTFNTCPGMVKKYQHLEDFHWAVRPLLITLGLLTAMKLGIFFGKKMGRSKVKKRQASAIETDNQDMDGQNAANSAWIPPKVANILFREGVSPAR
;
A
#
# COMPACT_ATOMS: atom_id res chain seq x y z
N MET A 1 3.25 -27.59 28.01
CA MET A 1 3.50 -27.13 26.63
C MET A 1 2.17 -26.79 25.97
N PRO A 2 1.72 -25.52 25.97
CA PRO A 2 0.55 -25.11 25.19
C PRO A 2 0.88 -25.11 23.70
N VAL A 3 0.03 -25.75 22.88
CA VAL A 3 0.18 -25.73 21.41
C VAL A 3 -0.48 -24.46 20.88
N ILE A 4 0.33 -23.53 20.38
CA ILE A 4 -0.16 -22.30 19.76
C ILE A 4 -0.68 -22.64 18.35
N LYS A 5 -2.00 -22.74 18.21
CA LYS A 5 -2.66 -22.63 16.90
C LYS A 5 -2.61 -21.18 16.45
N LEU A 6 -2.12 -20.94 15.23
CA LEU A 6 -2.41 -19.69 14.52
C LEU A 6 -3.91 -19.73 14.18
N GLN A 7 -4.64 -18.65 14.43
CA GLN A 7 -6.08 -18.62 14.20
C GLN A 7 -6.38 -18.66 12.70
N ASN A 8 -6.99 -19.75 12.24
CA ASN A 8 -7.33 -19.96 10.83
C ASN A 8 -8.53 -19.07 10.44
N LEU A 9 -8.34 -18.25 9.40
CA LEU A 9 -9.28 -17.20 8.99
C LEU A 9 -10.66 -17.74 8.54
N GLY A 10 -10.76 -19.03 8.20
CA GLY A 10 -12.03 -19.68 7.84
C GLY A 10 -13.13 -19.51 8.89
N SER A 11 -12.77 -19.34 10.17
CA SER A 11 -13.76 -19.15 11.24
C SER A 11 -14.47 -17.80 11.22
N LEU A 12 -13.91 -16.76 10.58
CA LEU A 12 -14.54 -15.45 10.45
C LEU A 12 -15.60 -15.40 9.34
N LYS A 13 -15.37 -16.14 8.24
CA LYS A 13 -16.27 -16.14 7.08
C LYS A 13 -17.60 -16.86 7.35
N ASN A 14 -17.61 -17.80 8.29
CA ASN A 14 -18.78 -18.62 8.62
C ASN A 14 -19.73 -17.99 9.67
N ALA A 15 -19.34 -16.88 10.30
CA ALA A 15 -20.16 -16.21 11.33
C ALA A 15 -21.24 -15.28 10.74
N VAL A 16 -21.18 -14.98 9.43
CA VAL A 16 -22.03 -13.97 8.77
C VAL A 16 -23.30 -14.58 8.13
N ASN A 17 -23.31 -15.89 7.86
CA ASN A 17 -24.36 -16.54 7.05
C ASN A 17 -25.49 -17.23 7.83
N ASN A 18 -25.59 -17.02 9.15
CA ASN A 18 -26.69 -17.57 9.97
C ASN A 18 -27.58 -16.44 10.49
N ASP A 19 -28.54 -16.04 9.66
CA ASP A 19 -29.56 -15.05 10.01
C ASP A 19 -30.59 -15.70 10.97
N GLY A 20 -30.49 -15.38 12.26
CA GLY A 20 -30.99 -16.24 13.33
C GLY A 20 -31.16 -15.56 14.69
N GLY A 21 -31.72 -14.35 14.70
CA GLY A 21 -32.37 -13.68 15.85
C GLY A 21 -31.82 -13.90 17.27
N TRP A 22 -30.78 -13.15 17.67
CA TRP A 22 -30.32 -13.11 19.06
C TRP A 22 -31.04 -12.05 19.90
N ARG A 23 -31.81 -12.47 20.91
CA ARG A 23 -32.34 -11.59 21.95
C ARG A 23 -31.29 -11.33 23.03
N SER A 24 -30.95 -10.06 23.21
CA SER A 24 -30.42 -9.45 24.44
C SER A 24 -29.38 -10.23 25.26
N LEU A 25 -28.09 -9.98 25.02
CA LEU A 25 -27.08 -10.06 26.08
C LEU A 25 -26.00 -8.99 25.91
N GLY A 26 -25.97 -8.00 26.81
CA GLY A 26 -24.77 -7.23 27.14
C GLY A 26 -24.22 -6.24 26.09
N THR A 27 -25.03 -5.38 25.48
CA THR A 27 -24.52 -4.26 24.66
C THR A 27 -23.68 -3.29 25.52
N ARG A 28 -22.35 -3.40 25.46
CA ARG A 28 -21.43 -2.42 26.06
C ARG A 28 -20.28 -2.04 25.12
N SER A 29 -20.57 -1.07 24.25
CA SER A 29 -19.63 -0.07 23.72
C SER A 29 -18.17 -0.52 23.52
N ILE A 30 -17.86 -1.10 22.35
CA ILE A 30 -16.48 -1.16 21.81
C ILE A 30 -16.38 -0.22 20.60
N LEU A 31 -16.85 1.01 20.79
CA LEU A 31 -16.59 2.16 19.93
C LEU A 31 -16.50 3.41 20.79
N GLU A 32 -15.36 3.58 21.48
CA GLU A 32 -14.71 4.88 21.66
C GLU A 32 -13.31 4.72 22.28
N ASN A 33 -12.40 5.62 21.88
CA ASN A 33 -11.22 6.07 22.62
C ASN A 33 -10.34 5.02 23.36
N SER A 34 -9.32 4.52 22.67
CA SER A 34 -7.95 4.94 23.03
C SER A 34 -6.97 4.80 21.87
N SER A 35 -6.01 5.73 21.77
CA SER A 35 -4.89 5.67 20.82
C SER A 35 -3.76 4.76 21.31
N LYS A 36 -4.09 3.58 21.85
CA LYS A 36 -3.11 2.53 22.17
C LYS A 36 -3.08 1.53 21.01
N ALA A 37 -1.96 1.48 20.31
CA ALA A 37 -1.71 0.46 19.29
C ALA A 37 -1.57 -0.91 19.97
N SER A 38 -2.70 -1.63 20.07
CA SER A 38 -2.81 -2.93 20.75
C SER A 38 -2.17 -4.06 19.92
N TYR A 39 -0.85 -4.01 19.78
CA TYR A 39 -0.09 -5.24 19.67
C TYR A 39 -0.18 -5.94 21.03
N SER A 40 -0.72 -7.15 21.04
CA SER A 40 -0.85 -7.96 22.25
C SER A 40 0.54 -8.25 22.86
N GLU A 41 0.57 -8.43 24.18
CA GLU A 41 1.79 -8.42 25.01
C GLU A 41 2.73 -9.63 24.79
N TRP A 42 2.51 -10.43 23.74
CA TRP A 42 3.22 -11.69 23.47
C TRP A 42 4.70 -11.52 23.09
N PHE A 43 5.09 -10.36 22.54
CA PHE A 43 6.50 -10.00 22.34
C PHE A 43 7.26 -9.80 23.67
N LEU A 44 6.55 -9.69 24.80
CA LEU A 44 7.12 -9.62 26.16
C LEU A 44 7.37 -11.01 26.76
N ALA A 45 7.66 -12.01 25.93
CA ALA A 45 8.49 -13.13 26.37
C ALA A 45 9.79 -12.53 26.95
N LYS A 46 9.88 -12.44 28.29
CA LYS A 46 11.01 -11.83 28.99
C LYS A 46 12.26 -12.67 28.70
N ASP A 47 13.01 -12.29 27.66
CA ASP A 47 14.31 -12.86 27.34
C ASP A 47 15.15 -12.92 28.62
N HIS A 48 15.55 -14.13 29.02
CA HIS A 48 16.35 -14.32 30.23
C HIS A 48 17.79 -13.92 29.93
N LEU A 49 18.03 -12.61 29.78
CA LEU A 49 19.30 -12.02 29.37
C LEU A 49 20.44 -12.42 30.33
N GLN A 50 21.60 -12.70 29.76
CA GLN A 50 22.79 -13.19 30.44
C GLN A 50 24.00 -12.34 30.03
N VAL A 51 25.01 -12.26 30.90
CA VAL A 51 26.28 -11.61 30.58
C VAL A 51 26.92 -12.33 29.39
N GLY A 52 27.32 -11.57 28.37
CA GLY A 52 27.79 -12.07 27.08
C GLY A 52 26.72 -12.16 25.98
N ASP A 53 25.43 -11.98 26.28
CA ASP A 53 24.41 -11.85 25.23
C ASP A 53 24.64 -10.58 24.39
N MET A 54 24.44 -10.71 23.08
CA MET A 54 24.21 -9.56 22.21
C MET A 54 22.77 -9.08 22.33
N VAL A 55 22.57 -7.77 22.41
CA VAL A 55 21.28 -7.10 22.59
C VAL A 55 21.18 -5.84 21.74
N ARG A 56 19.94 -5.45 21.44
CA ARG A 56 19.59 -4.15 20.85
C ARG A 56 18.31 -3.60 21.45
N SER A 57 18.06 -2.31 21.30
CA SER A 57 16.78 -1.68 21.64
C SER A 57 15.64 -2.27 20.82
N ARG A 58 14.50 -2.53 21.47
CA ARG A 58 13.27 -2.99 20.82
C ARG A 58 12.73 -1.91 19.88
N LYS A 59 12.29 -2.32 18.69
CA LYS A 59 11.69 -1.41 17.70
C LYS A 59 10.38 -0.82 18.25
N PRO A 60 10.17 0.51 18.20
CA PRO A 60 8.88 1.10 18.55
C PRO A 60 7.73 0.50 17.73
N PRO A 61 6.50 0.38 18.26
CA PRO A 61 5.36 -0.14 17.51
C PRO A 61 5.17 0.59 16.18
N ASN A 62 5.14 -0.15 15.07
CA ASN A 62 5.09 0.36 13.69
C ASN A 62 6.31 1.18 13.21
N SER A 63 7.48 1.08 13.85
CA SER A 63 8.72 1.66 13.30
C SER A 63 9.49 0.67 12.42
N CYS A 64 9.64 1.02 11.14
CA CYS A 64 10.52 0.36 10.18
C CYS A 64 11.87 1.08 10.03
N LYS A 65 12.08 2.17 10.78
CA LYS A 65 13.32 2.96 10.80
C LYS A 65 14.13 2.63 12.05
N PRO A 66 15.46 2.41 11.95
CA PRO A 66 16.36 2.23 13.11
C PRO A 66 16.75 3.56 13.76
N GLU A 67 16.18 4.69 13.32
CA GLU A 67 16.74 6.05 13.49
C GLU A 67 16.66 6.65 14.91
N ASN A 68 16.15 5.92 15.91
CA ASN A 68 16.10 6.34 17.31
C ASN A 68 16.25 5.11 18.25
N MET A 69 17.41 4.47 18.25
CA MET A 69 17.74 3.35 19.15
C MET A 69 18.81 3.75 20.16
N ASP A 70 18.50 3.69 21.46
CA ASP A 70 19.48 3.96 22.54
C ASP A 70 20.64 2.96 22.53
N VAL A 71 20.35 1.71 22.16
CA VAL A 71 21.30 0.62 21.95
C VAL A 71 21.10 0.08 20.54
N PRO A 72 21.85 0.54 19.52
CA PRO A 72 21.75 -0.01 18.17
C PRO A 72 22.23 -1.47 18.13
N GLU A 73 23.41 -1.73 18.69
CA GLU A 73 23.95 -3.06 19.01
C GLU A 73 24.85 -2.94 20.25
N GLY A 74 24.80 -3.92 21.15
CA GLY A 74 25.66 -3.95 22.33
C GLY A 74 25.72 -5.32 23.00
N THR A 75 26.64 -5.49 23.95
CA THR A 75 26.83 -6.73 24.70
C THR A 75 26.49 -6.52 26.18
N VAL A 76 25.72 -7.42 26.77
CA VAL A 76 25.42 -7.39 28.22
C VAL A 76 26.69 -7.69 29.02
N VAL A 77 27.13 -6.74 29.84
CA VAL A 77 28.32 -6.87 30.71
C VAL A 77 27.99 -7.06 32.19
N GLY A 78 26.74 -6.80 32.62
CA GLY A 78 26.30 -7.02 33.99
C GLY A 78 24.78 -7.08 34.14
N LEU A 79 24.31 -7.84 35.14
CA LEU A 79 22.91 -7.88 35.57
C LEU A 79 22.77 -7.23 36.95
N GLU A 80 21.99 -6.16 37.03
CA GLU A 80 21.67 -5.47 38.28
C GLU A 80 20.30 -5.94 38.77
N ARG A 81 20.32 -6.94 39.65
CA ARG A 81 19.12 -7.58 40.20
C ARG A 81 18.71 -6.92 41.51
N ASP A 82 17.95 -5.83 41.41
CA ASP A 82 17.11 -5.39 42.53
C ASP A 82 16.07 -6.47 42.88
N MET A 83 15.51 -6.38 44.09
CA MET A 83 14.49 -7.34 44.58
C MET A 83 13.11 -7.12 43.96
N ASP A 84 12.91 -6.04 43.21
CA ASP A 84 11.68 -5.76 42.49
C ASP A 84 11.74 -6.16 41.01
N ARG A 85 10.58 -6.35 40.38
CA ARG A 85 10.39 -7.27 39.24
C ARG A 85 10.95 -6.84 37.87
N ASP A 86 11.63 -5.70 37.84
CA ASP A 86 11.97 -4.94 36.64
C ASP A 86 13.40 -4.38 36.76
N GLY A 87 14.36 -5.31 36.62
CA GLY A 87 15.79 -5.06 36.80
C GLY A 87 16.45 -4.31 35.64
N PHE A 88 17.61 -3.72 35.95
CA PHE A 88 18.48 -3.05 34.98
C PHE A 88 19.62 -3.99 34.54
N ILE A 89 20.13 -3.75 33.33
CA ILE A 89 21.34 -4.40 32.83
C ILE A 89 22.34 -3.35 32.34
N LEU A 90 23.62 -3.67 32.53
CA LEU A 90 24.73 -2.88 32.01
C LEU A 90 25.09 -3.42 30.63
N VAL A 91 25.02 -2.56 29.61
CA VAL A 91 25.29 -2.90 28.21
C VAL A 91 26.48 -2.09 27.70
N ARG A 92 27.50 -2.78 27.18
CA ARG A 92 28.61 -2.14 26.47
C ARG A 92 28.21 -1.95 25.00
N VAL A 93 28.19 -0.70 24.55
CA VAL A 93 27.90 -0.30 23.17
C VAL A 93 29.19 0.15 22.51
N HIS A 94 29.38 -0.14 21.22
CA HIS A 94 30.57 0.29 20.49
C HIS A 94 30.64 1.83 20.41
N GLY A 95 31.80 2.41 20.69
CA GLY A 95 32.01 3.86 20.72
C GLY A 95 31.61 4.56 22.03
N ILE A 96 31.05 3.84 23.01
CA ILE A 96 30.76 4.37 24.35
C ILE A 96 31.69 3.68 25.36
N HIS A 97 32.45 4.45 26.13
CA HIS A 97 33.44 3.90 27.07
C HIS A 97 32.79 3.25 28.30
N ASP A 98 31.81 3.92 28.89
CA ASP A 98 31.08 3.46 30.07
C ASP A 98 29.88 2.57 29.68
N PRO A 99 29.60 1.47 30.41
CA PRO A 99 28.41 0.66 30.15
C PRO A 99 27.12 1.44 30.38
N LEU A 100 26.20 1.42 29.41
CA LEU A 100 24.88 2.01 29.54
C LEU A 100 24.03 1.19 30.51
N ARG A 101 23.43 1.84 31.50
CA ARG A 101 22.43 1.25 32.40
C ARG A 101 21.05 1.31 31.73
N VAL A 102 20.56 0.17 31.24
CA VAL A 102 19.34 0.07 30.43
C VAL A 102 18.35 -0.89 31.09
N HIS A 103 17.05 -0.58 31.01
CA HIS A 103 16.01 -1.41 31.60
C HIS A 103 15.73 -2.66 30.74
N VAL A 104 15.61 -3.84 31.35
CA VAL A 104 15.51 -5.12 30.60
C VAL A 104 14.34 -5.16 29.61
N SER A 105 13.20 -4.50 29.89
CA SER A 105 12.06 -4.53 28.97
C SER A 105 12.28 -3.76 27.67
N THR A 106 13.24 -2.83 27.60
CA THR A 106 13.53 -2.05 26.38
C THR A 106 14.48 -2.77 25.42
N LEU A 107 15.02 -3.93 25.81
CA LEU A 107 16.02 -4.70 25.07
C LEU A 107 15.49 -6.06 24.61
N GLU A 108 15.98 -6.53 23.47
CA GLU A 108 15.75 -7.86 22.89
C GLU A 108 17.09 -8.56 22.61
N ARG A 109 17.14 -9.89 22.78
CA ARG A 109 18.35 -10.66 22.44
C ARG A 109 18.51 -10.72 20.93
N VAL A 110 19.73 -10.47 20.46
CA VAL A 110 20.16 -10.71 19.09
C VAL A 110 20.95 -12.00 19.03
N THR A 111 20.54 -12.97 18.21
CA THR A 111 21.33 -14.18 17.91
C THR A 111 21.58 -14.23 16.41
N PHE A 112 22.85 -14.38 15.99
CA PHE A 112 23.25 -14.40 14.56
C PHE A 112 22.75 -13.19 13.73
N GLY A 113 22.61 -12.01 14.35
CA GLY A 113 22.11 -10.79 13.70
C GLY A 113 20.58 -10.70 13.58
N LEU A 114 19.84 -11.65 14.15
CA LEU A 114 18.37 -11.71 14.14
C LEU A 114 17.80 -11.60 15.57
N ALA A 115 16.66 -10.95 15.72
CA ALA A 115 15.88 -10.94 16.96
C ALA A 115 14.37 -11.18 16.70
N ALA A 116 13.58 -11.31 17.77
CA ALA A 116 12.12 -11.38 17.63
C ALA A 116 11.56 -10.12 16.94
N GLY A 117 10.50 -10.28 16.15
CA GLY A 117 9.92 -9.19 15.35
C GLY A 117 10.68 -8.83 14.07
N ASP A 118 11.86 -9.42 13.80
CA ASP A 118 12.52 -9.25 12.50
C ASP A 118 11.77 -9.97 11.38
N TRP A 119 11.80 -9.35 10.20
CA TRP A 119 11.27 -9.91 8.96
C TRP A 119 12.35 -10.74 8.29
N VAL A 120 12.03 -11.98 7.96
CA VAL A 120 12.97 -12.92 7.34
C VAL A 120 12.41 -13.53 6.07
N ARG A 121 13.32 -13.83 5.13
CA ARG A 121 13.07 -14.66 3.96
C ARG A 121 13.84 -15.98 4.09
N LEU A 122 13.21 -17.11 3.76
CA LEU A 122 13.90 -18.39 3.61
C LEU A 122 14.86 -18.35 2.40
N LYS A 123 16.04 -18.95 2.56
CA LYS A 123 17.00 -19.13 1.45
C LYS A 123 16.56 -20.20 0.44
N GLU A 124 15.76 -21.17 0.88
CA GLU A 124 15.18 -22.23 0.05
C GLU A 124 13.65 -22.10 0.07
N GLU A 125 13.03 -21.95 -1.12
CA GLU A 125 11.61 -21.60 -1.22
C GLU A 125 10.68 -22.83 -1.28
N ASP A 126 9.99 -23.13 -0.18
CA ASP A 126 8.86 -24.09 -0.20
C ASP A 126 7.61 -23.44 -0.80
N LYS A 127 7.04 -24.07 -1.82
CA LYS A 127 5.81 -23.63 -2.52
C LYS A 127 4.55 -23.69 -1.64
N LYS A 128 4.59 -24.35 -0.48
CA LYS A 128 3.44 -24.51 0.43
C LYS A 128 3.07 -23.23 1.19
N HIS A 129 3.99 -22.28 1.37
CA HIS A 129 3.74 -21.06 2.16
C HIS A 129 4.33 -19.80 1.51
N SER A 130 4.28 -18.64 2.18
CA SER A 130 5.08 -17.47 1.77
C SER A 130 6.55 -17.71 2.13
N PRO A 131 7.50 -17.33 1.25
CA PRO A 131 8.91 -17.35 1.60
C PRO A 131 9.30 -16.25 2.59
N VAL A 132 8.41 -15.29 2.89
CA VAL A 132 8.64 -14.17 3.83
C VAL A 132 7.73 -14.29 5.07
N GLY A 133 8.31 -14.09 6.26
CA GLY A 133 7.63 -14.22 7.55
C GLY A 133 8.27 -13.36 8.64
N ILE A 134 7.75 -13.46 9.86
CA ILE A 134 8.22 -12.70 11.04
C ILE A 134 8.74 -13.67 12.10
N ILE A 135 9.90 -13.38 12.71
CA ILE A 135 10.44 -14.16 13.84
C ILE A 135 9.59 -13.94 15.09
N HIS A 136 9.15 -15.02 15.73
CA HIS A 136 8.44 -14.99 17.02
C HIS A 136 9.40 -15.17 18.20
N SER A 137 10.38 -16.05 18.06
CA SER A 137 11.42 -16.30 19.08
C SER A 137 12.68 -16.86 18.43
N ILE A 138 13.85 -16.50 18.98
CA ILE A 138 15.16 -17.03 18.58
C ILE A 138 16.01 -17.34 19.81
N ASP A 139 16.40 -18.60 19.97
CA ASP A 139 17.20 -19.09 21.10
C ASP A 139 18.71 -18.89 20.85
N ARG A 140 19.53 -18.98 21.92
CA ARG A 140 20.99 -18.79 21.86
C ARG A 140 21.72 -19.79 20.94
N ASN A 141 21.16 -20.98 20.77
CA ASN A 141 21.68 -22.01 19.86
C ASN A 141 21.28 -21.78 18.38
N GLY A 142 20.54 -20.70 18.08
CA GLY A 142 20.03 -20.42 16.75
C GLY A 142 18.73 -21.13 16.38
N ALA A 143 18.12 -21.90 17.29
CA ALA A 143 16.78 -22.43 17.07
C ALA A 143 15.78 -21.26 16.99
N VAL A 144 14.97 -21.23 15.94
CA VAL A 144 14.08 -20.10 15.64
C VAL A 144 12.67 -20.57 15.34
N ALA A 145 11.67 -19.80 15.79
CA ALA A 145 10.27 -19.98 15.46
C ALA A 145 9.77 -18.80 14.62
N VAL A 146 9.17 -19.08 13.46
CA VAL A 146 8.79 -18.07 12.46
C VAL A 146 7.32 -18.22 12.06
N GLY A 147 6.59 -17.11 12.02
CA GLY A 147 5.22 -17.05 11.53
C GLY A 147 5.19 -16.81 10.01
N PHE A 148 4.61 -17.74 9.26
CA PHE A 148 4.45 -17.68 7.80
C PHE A 148 2.99 -17.75 7.35
N ILE A 149 2.70 -17.12 6.21
CA ILE A 149 1.41 -17.23 5.53
C ILE A 149 1.29 -18.61 4.88
N GLY A 150 0.26 -19.39 5.24
CA GLY A 150 0.03 -20.74 4.72
C GLY A 150 0.33 -21.87 5.70
N LEU A 151 0.85 -21.57 6.89
CA LEU A 151 1.05 -22.55 7.97
C LEU A 151 0.04 -22.32 9.12
N GLU A 152 -0.44 -23.40 9.75
CA GLU A 152 -1.34 -23.33 10.92
C GLU A 152 -0.61 -23.15 12.26
N THR A 153 0.71 -23.32 12.26
CA THR A 153 1.59 -23.22 13.43
C THR A 153 2.87 -22.47 13.04
N LEU A 154 3.65 -22.05 14.05
CA LEU A 154 4.97 -21.48 13.80
C LEU A 154 5.90 -22.54 13.19
N TRP A 155 6.53 -22.20 12.07
CA TRP A 155 7.64 -22.95 11.49
C TRP A 155 8.80 -22.99 12.48
N LYS A 156 9.58 -24.07 12.49
CA LYS A 156 10.73 -24.25 13.39
C LYS A 156 11.93 -24.84 12.66
N GLY A 157 13.12 -24.31 12.96
CA GLY A 157 14.40 -24.72 12.39
C GLY A 157 15.52 -23.81 12.88
N SER A 158 16.51 -23.55 12.03
CA SER A 158 17.73 -22.79 12.34
C SER A 158 17.73 -21.37 11.75
N ALA A 159 18.25 -20.42 12.51
CA ALA A 159 18.56 -19.06 12.06
C ALA A 159 19.41 -19.01 10.78
N SER A 160 20.24 -20.04 10.53
CA SER A 160 21.09 -20.16 9.33
C SER A 160 20.30 -20.29 8.02
N GLU A 161 19.04 -20.74 8.07
CA GLU A 161 18.17 -20.93 6.89
C GLU A 161 17.60 -19.61 6.35
N PHE A 162 17.77 -18.51 7.09
CA PHE A 162 17.16 -17.22 6.81
C PHE A 162 18.15 -16.17 6.29
N GLN A 163 17.58 -15.17 5.62
CA GLN A 163 18.17 -13.86 5.40
C GLN A 163 17.18 -12.77 5.85
N MET A 164 17.68 -11.58 6.19
CA MET A 164 16.82 -10.44 6.50
C MET A 164 15.96 -10.06 5.29
N ALA A 165 14.70 -9.68 5.53
CA ALA A 165 13.75 -9.23 4.51
C ALA A 165 13.34 -7.76 4.71
N GLU A 166 12.69 -7.19 3.69
CA GLU A 166 12.08 -5.86 3.76
C GLU A 166 10.96 -5.86 4.82
N SER A 167 11.05 -4.97 5.80
CA SER A 167 10.07 -4.83 6.86
C SER A 167 8.94 -3.87 6.49
N TYR A 168 7.70 -4.30 6.69
CA TYR A 168 6.50 -3.48 6.45
C TYR A 168 5.94 -2.89 7.74
N CYS A 169 5.33 -1.71 7.63
CA CYS A 169 4.74 -0.97 8.75
C CYS A 169 3.35 -0.39 8.43
N VAL A 170 2.48 -0.35 9.43
CA VAL A 170 1.13 0.22 9.31
C VAL A 170 1.20 1.67 8.83
N GLY A 171 0.33 2.01 7.89
CA GLY A 171 0.24 3.34 7.29
C GLY A 171 1.09 3.55 6.03
N GLN A 172 2.05 2.66 5.72
CA GLN A 172 2.73 2.63 4.41
C GLN A 172 1.73 2.33 3.27
N PHE A 173 2.09 2.73 2.06
CA PHE A 173 1.37 2.36 0.84
C PHE A 173 2.09 1.24 0.10
N VAL A 174 1.33 0.28 -0.44
CA VAL A 174 1.83 -0.90 -1.15
C VAL A 174 0.99 -1.21 -2.38
N ARG A 175 1.59 -1.87 -3.36
CA ARG A 175 0.91 -2.51 -4.50
C ARG A 175 1.53 -3.87 -4.79
N LEU A 176 0.83 -4.76 -5.49
CA LEU A 176 1.45 -5.95 -6.08
C LEU A 176 2.56 -5.54 -7.06
N ARG A 177 3.69 -6.26 -7.01
CA ARG A 177 4.80 -6.13 -7.96
C ARG A 177 4.32 -6.45 -9.38
N ALA A 178 4.87 -5.74 -10.37
CA ALA A 178 4.50 -5.96 -11.78
C ALA A 178 4.85 -7.38 -12.32
N SER A 179 5.70 -8.12 -11.61
CA SER A 179 6.06 -9.51 -11.91
C SER A 179 5.06 -10.55 -11.36
N VAL A 180 4.09 -10.15 -10.53
CA VAL A 180 3.11 -11.08 -9.93
C VAL A 180 1.93 -11.24 -10.88
N LEU A 181 1.88 -12.40 -11.55
CA LEU A 181 0.82 -12.76 -12.50
C LEU A 181 -0.37 -13.48 -11.83
N SER A 182 -0.13 -14.17 -10.72
CA SER A 182 -1.13 -14.90 -9.95
C SER A 182 -0.84 -14.70 -8.45
N PRO A 183 -1.36 -13.62 -7.82
CA PRO A 183 -1.14 -13.35 -6.41
C PRO A 183 -1.82 -14.40 -5.51
N ARG A 184 -1.27 -14.64 -4.32
CA ARG A 184 -1.83 -15.57 -3.32
C ARG A 184 -3.20 -15.14 -2.81
N PHE A 185 -3.49 -13.83 -2.87
CA PHE A 185 -4.74 -13.23 -2.45
C PHE A 185 -5.34 -12.37 -3.57
N GLU A 186 -6.66 -12.27 -3.61
CA GLU A 186 -7.35 -11.35 -4.51
C GLU A 186 -6.89 -9.90 -4.25
N TRP A 187 -6.66 -9.14 -5.33
CA TRP A 187 -6.20 -7.76 -5.24
C TRP A 187 -6.99 -6.85 -6.18
N LEU A 188 -7.25 -5.64 -5.71
CA LEU A 188 -8.06 -4.67 -6.44
C LEU A 188 -7.32 -4.17 -7.69
N CYS A 189 -7.94 -4.33 -8.85
CA CYS A 189 -7.43 -3.86 -10.13
C CYS A 189 -8.17 -2.59 -10.58
N LYS A 190 -7.44 -1.59 -11.08
CA LYS A 190 -8.00 -0.36 -11.64
C LYS A 190 -8.53 -0.61 -13.05
N ARG A 191 -9.48 0.21 -13.53
CA ARG A 191 -10.13 0.09 -14.87
C ARG A 191 -9.15 -0.01 -16.06
N ASN A 192 -7.91 0.43 -15.89
CA ASN A 192 -6.84 0.35 -16.89
C ASN A 192 -5.95 -0.91 -16.79
N GLY A 193 -6.37 -1.94 -16.05
CA GLY A 193 -5.63 -3.20 -15.89
C GLY A 193 -4.43 -3.14 -14.95
N ALA A 194 -4.21 -2.00 -14.26
CA ALA A 194 -3.12 -1.85 -13.31
C ALA A 194 -3.56 -2.16 -11.88
N TRP A 195 -2.73 -2.87 -11.11
CA TRP A 195 -2.93 -3.08 -9.68
C TRP A 195 -3.12 -1.75 -8.93
N ALA A 196 -4.12 -1.69 -8.05
CA ALA A 196 -4.34 -0.53 -7.20
C ALA A 196 -3.25 -0.42 -6.12
N THR A 197 -2.91 0.80 -5.73
CA THR A 197 -2.12 1.06 -4.52
C THR A 197 -3.06 1.11 -3.32
N GLY A 198 -2.80 0.32 -2.29
CA GLY A 198 -3.52 0.36 -1.03
C GLY A 198 -2.62 0.83 0.10
N ARG A 199 -3.22 1.11 1.27
CA ARG A 199 -2.53 1.49 2.50
C ARG A 199 -2.60 0.33 3.50
N ILE A 200 -1.46 -0.05 4.09
CA ILE A 200 -1.40 -1.06 5.15
C ILE A 200 -2.20 -0.54 6.35
N TRP A 201 -3.25 -1.25 6.72
CA TRP A 201 -4.11 -0.97 7.86
C TRP A 201 -3.68 -1.76 9.10
N TRP A 202 -3.24 -3.01 8.90
CA TRP A 202 -2.77 -3.88 9.98
C TRP A 202 -1.75 -4.90 9.46
N ILE A 203 -0.97 -5.49 10.36
CA ILE A 203 0.00 -6.55 10.07
C ILE A 203 -0.26 -7.70 11.03
N LEU A 204 -0.51 -8.90 10.49
CA LEU A 204 -0.78 -10.10 11.25
C LEU A 204 0.53 -10.76 11.73
N PRO A 205 0.52 -11.54 12.83
CA PRO A 205 1.73 -12.16 13.38
C PRO A 205 2.46 -13.12 12.43
N ASN A 206 1.83 -13.54 11.33
CA ASN A 206 2.42 -14.42 10.30
C ASN A 206 2.95 -13.65 9.07
N GLY A 207 3.13 -12.33 9.18
CA GLY A 207 3.59 -11.46 8.09
C GLY A 207 2.50 -11.00 7.12
N CYS A 208 1.28 -11.54 7.19
CA CYS A 208 0.20 -11.16 6.28
C CYS A 208 -0.24 -9.70 6.51
N LEU A 209 -0.30 -8.93 5.42
CA LEU A 209 -0.66 -7.52 5.43
C LEU A 209 -2.16 -7.38 5.20
N ILE A 210 -2.85 -6.59 6.04
CA ILE A 210 -4.24 -6.18 5.81
C ILE A 210 -4.22 -4.78 5.20
N VAL A 211 -4.80 -4.61 4.01
CA VAL A 211 -4.66 -3.41 3.18
C VAL A 211 -6.03 -2.85 2.82
N LYS A 212 -6.19 -1.52 2.92
CA LYS A 212 -7.40 -0.76 2.53
C LYS A 212 -7.09 0.20 1.38
N PHE A 213 -8.09 0.59 0.59
CA PHE A 213 -7.91 1.43 -0.60
C PHE A 213 -8.63 2.79 -0.46
N PRO A 214 -8.15 3.71 0.40
CA PRO A 214 -8.88 4.94 0.74
C PRO A 214 -9.04 5.94 -0.41
N GLY A 215 -8.24 5.82 -1.48
CA GLY A 215 -8.43 6.54 -2.74
C GLY A 215 -9.60 6.08 -3.61
N ILE A 216 -10.24 4.95 -3.29
CA ILE A 216 -11.32 4.36 -4.08
C ILE A 216 -12.62 4.45 -3.28
N LEU A 217 -13.61 5.14 -3.85
CA LEU A 217 -14.94 5.26 -3.26
C LEU A 217 -15.79 4.04 -3.63
N THR A 218 -15.97 3.12 -2.69
CA THR A 218 -17.02 2.09 -2.75
C THR A 218 -18.35 2.69 -2.28
N PHE A 219 -19.45 2.25 -2.88
CA PHE A 219 -20.81 2.62 -2.47
C PHE A 219 -21.49 1.40 -1.84
N GLY A 220 -21.68 1.44 -0.51
CA GLY A 220 -22.16 0.32 0.29
C GLY A 220 -21.26 0.08 1.51
N ASP A 221 -21.72 -0.69 2.50
CA ASP A 221 -20.98 -0.96 3.74
C ASP A 221 -19.92 -2.08 3.59
N GLU A 222 -19.48 -2.34 2.36
CA GLU A 222 -18.41 -3.29 2.09
C GLU A 222 -17.05 -2.64 2.37
N TRP A 223 -16.63 -2.73 3.63
CA TRP A 223 -15.27 -2.40 4.08
C TRP A 223 -14.26 -3.43 3.54
N THR A 224 -14.02 -3.44 2.23
CA THR A 224 -13.12 -4.37 1.54
C THR A 224 -11.66 -4.13 1.93
N ALA A 225 -11.27 -4.73 3.06
CA ALA A 225 -9.88 -4.90 3.47
C ALA A 225 -9.34 -6.18 2.82
N PHE A 226 -8.34 -6.04 1.97
CA PHE A 226 -7.72 -7.14 1.23
C PHE A 226 -6.49 -7.66 1.99
N LEU A 227 -6.12 -8.91 1.73
CA LEU A 227 -4.89 -9.50 2.25
C LEU A 227 -3.76 -9.35 1.22
N ALA A 228 -2.53 -9.24 1.68
CA ALA A 228 -1.33 -9.24 0.84
C ALA A 228 -0.25 -10.15 1.40
N ASP A 229 0.45 -10.85 0.50
CA ASP A 229 1.70 -11.52 0.81
C ASP A 229 2.86 -10.50 0.76
N PRO A 230 3.65 -10.33 1.83
CA PRO A 230 4.81 -9.43 1.86
C PRO A 230 5.89 -9.78 0.83
N ALA A 231 5.89 -11.00 0.27
CA ALA A 231 6.76 -11.38 -0.83
C ALA A 231 6.28 -10.88 -2.21
N GLU A 232 4.98 -10.61 -2.36
CA GLU A 232 4.34 -10.25 -3.64
C GLU A 232 4.16 -8.74 -3.84
N VAL A 233 4.16 -7.96 -2.75
CA VAL A 233 3.99 -6.50 -2.79
C VAL A 233 5.31 -5.73 -2.78
N GLU A 234 5.24 -4.46 -3.18
CA GLU A 234 6.32 -3.47 -3.09
C GLU A 234 5.78 -2.17 -2.46
N VAL A 235 6.62 -1.48 -1.67
CA VAL A 235 6.28 -0.20 -1.04
C VAL A 235 6.24 0.91 -2.09
N VAL A 236 5.17 1.71 -2.08
CA VAL A 236 4.99 2.87 -2.96
C VAL A 236 5.14 4.14 -2.16
N THR A 237 6.20 4.90 -2.44
CA THR A 237 6.40 6.25 -1.91
C THR A 237 6.34 7.29 -3.03
N PHE A 238 5.95 8.52 -2.70
CA PHE A 238 5.95 9.64 -3.64
C PHE A 238 7.30 9.83 -4.35
N ASN A 239 8.42 9.61 -3.67
CA ASN A 239 9.76 9.75 -4.25
C ASN A 239 10.07 8.64 -5.26
N THR A 240 9.60 7.41 -5.01
CA THR A 240 9.72 6.27 -5.94
C THR A 240 8.75 6.31 -7.14
N CYS A 241 7.77 7.22 -7.17
CA CYS A 241 6.82 7.32 -8.29
C CYS A 241 7.46 7.97 -9.54
N PRO A 242 7.57 7.27 -10.68
CA PRO A 242 8.19 7.82 -11.88
C PRO A 242 7.26 8.80 -12.60
N GLY A 243 7.75 10.02 -12.82
CA GLY A 243 7.01 11.09 -13.50
C GLY A 243 5.83 11.66 -12.69
N MET A 244 5.31 12.79 -13.16
CA MET A 244 4.27 13.53 -12.43
C MET A 244 2.93 12.80 -12.38
N VAL A 245 2.55 12.06 -13.44
CA VAL A 245 1.28 11.32 -13.49
C VAL A 245 1.19 10.25 -12.39
N LYS A 246 2.26 9.49 -12.15
CA LYS A 246 2.27 8.49 -11.06
C LYS A 246 2.29 9.14 -9.68
N LYS A 247 2.93 10.31 -9.53
CA LYS A 247 2.90 11.11 -8.29
C LYS A 247 1.50 11.64 -7.97
N TYR A 248 0.78 12.16 -8.97
CA TYR A 248 -0.64 12.53 -8.80
C TYR A 248 -1.52 11.31 -8.51
N GLN A 249 -1.32 10.20 -9.21
CA GLN A 249 -2.08 8.97 -8.95
C GLN A 249 -1.86 8.44 -7.52
N HIS A 250 -0.64 8.50 -7.02
CA HIS A 250 -0.33 8.13 -5.63
C HIS A 250 -1.01 9.07 -4.63
N LEU A 251 -1.14 10.38 -4.94
CA LEU A 251 -1.91 11.33 -4.14
C LEU A 251 -3.42 11.02 -4.15
N GLU A 252 -4.00 10.64 -5.30
CA GLU A 252 -5.38 10.13 -5.36
C GLU A 252 -5.56 8.90 -4.45
N ASP A 253 -4.57 8.01 -4.40
CA ASP A 253 -4.62 6.77 -3.60
C ASP A 253 -4.69 7.02 -2.07
N PHE A 254 -4.37 8.24 -1.58
CA PHE A 254 -4.54 8.60 -0.16
C PHE A 254 -6.00 8.77 0.26
N HIS A 255 -6.84 9.39 -0.58
CA HIS A 255 -8.22 9.73 -0.22
C HIS A 255 -9.07 10.05 -1.45
N TRP A 256 -10.22 9.38 -1.60
CA TRP A 256 -11.13 9.48 -2.76
C TRP A 256 -11.46 10.92 -3.20
N ALA A 257 -11.59 11.85 -2.26
CA ALA A 257 -11.96 13.24 -2.55
C ALA A 257 -10.85 14.05 -3.25
N VAL A 258 -9.59 13.59 -3.27
CA VAL A 258 -8.46 14.31 -3.89
C VAL A 258 -8.75 14.63 -5.36
N ARG A 259 -9.28 13.66 -6.13
CA ARG A 259 -9.56 13.84 -7.56
C ARG A 259 -10.68 14.87 -7.81
N PRO A 260 -11.87 14.78 -7.17
CA PRO A 260 -12.86 15.86 -7.20
C PRO A 260 -12.33 17.23 -6.81
N LEU A 261 -11.50 17.33 -5.76
CA LEU A 261 -10.95 18.60 -5.28
C LEU A 261 -9.97 19.24 -6.27
N LEU A 262 -9.10 18.44 -6.91
CA LEU A 262 -8.19 18.93 -7.96
C LEU A 262 -8.96 19.38 -9.21
N ILE A 263 -10.03 18.67 -9.58
CA ILE A 263 -10.89 19.06 -10.71
C ILE A 263 -11.61 20.38 -10.44
N THR A 264 -12.21 20.56 -9.25
CA THR A 264 -12.92 21.80 -8.92
C THR A 264 -11.96 22.99 -8.78
N LEU A 265 -10.76 22.79 -8.23
CA LEU A 265 -9.71 23.81 -8.19
C LEU A 265 -9.24 24.22 -9.61
N GLY A 266 -9.09 23.25 -10.53
CA GLY A 266 -8.77 23.50 -11.92
C GLY A 266 -9.84 24.32 -12.64
N LEU A 267 -11.12 24.00 -12.43
CA LEU A 267 -12.23 24.77 -12.97
C LEU A 267 -12.29 26.19 -12.41
N LEU A 268 -12.13 26.36 -11.09
CA LEU A 268 -12.16 27.68 -10.43
C LEU A 268 -11.01 28.59 -10.86
N THR A 269 -9.82 28.04 -11.07
CA THR A 269 -8.64 28.79 -11.57
C THR A 269 -8.80 29.15 -13.05
N ALA A 270 -9.26 28.22 -13.89
CA ALA A 270 -9.60 28.50 -15.29
C ALA A 270 -10.67 29.60 -15.42
N MET A 271 -11.72 29.58 -14.59
CA MET A 271 -12.73 30.65 -14.56
C MET A 271 -12.12 32.00 -14.16
N LYS A 272 -11.36 32.07 -13.06
CA LYS A 272 -10.77 33.33 -12.58
C LYS A 272 -9.79 33.95 -13.58
N LEU A 273 -9.02 33.14 -14.31
CA LEU A 273 -8.08 33.63 -15.33
C LEU A 273 -8.78 33.94 -16.66
N GLY A 274 -9.74 33.11 -17.10
CA GLY A 274 -10.48 33.31 -18.35
C GLY A 274 -11.34 34.57 -18.40
N ILE A 275 -11.78 35.07 -17.25
CA ILE A 275 -12.57 36.32 -17.13
C ILE A 275 -11.81 37.56 -17.62
N PHE A 276 -10.47 37.56 -17.67
CA PHE A 276 -9.67 38.75 -18.02
C PHE A 276 -9.60 39.08 -19.53
N PHE A 277 -9.91 38.15 -20.44
CA PHE A 277 -9.85 38.39 -21.88
C PHE A 277 -11.23 38.48 -22.58
N GLY A 278 -12.33 38.39 -21.81
CA GLY A 278 -13.70 38.28 -22.33
C GLY A 278 -14.51 39.58 -22.47
N LYS A 279 -13.89 40.77 -22.53
CA LYS A 279 -14.63 42.07 -22.54
C LYS A 279 -14.26 43.05 -23.67
N LYS A 280 -14.55 42.68 -24.92
CA LYS A 280 -14.84 43.65 -26.00
C LYS A 280 -16.20 43.34 -26.64
N MET A 281 -17.26 43.93 -26.07
CA MET A 281 -18.62 43.90 -26.61
C MET A 281 -18.72 44.81 -27.85
N GLY A 282 -18.20 44.33 -28.98
CA GLY A 282 -18.19 45.04 -30.26
C GLY A 282 -19.59 45.15 -30.87
N ARG A 283 -20.28 46.26 -30.59
CA ARG A 283 -21.67 46.55 -30.98
C ARG A 283 -21.86 46.70 -32.51
N SER A 284 -21.87 45.59 -33.24
CA SER A 284 -22.20 45.56 -34.67
C SER A 284 -23.69 45.87 -34.90
N LYS A 285 -24.00 46.83 -35.77
CA LYS A 285 -25.38 47.22 -36.09
C LYS A 285 -25.94 46.37 -37.22
N VAL A 286 -27.14 45.82 -37.03
CA VAL A 286 -27.97 45.31 -38.13
C VAL A 286 -28.24 46.43 -39.13
N LYS A 287 -27.93 46.21 -40.42
CA LYS A 287 -28.32 47.12 -41.52
C LYS A 287 -29.00 46.35 -42.66
N LYS A 288 -30.33 46.38 -42.63
CA LYS A 288 -31.22 45.84 -43.66
C LYS A 288 -31.11 46.66 -44.96
N ARG A 289 -30.95 46.00 -46.11
CA ARG A 289 -31.36 46.49 -47.45
C ARG A 289 -31.89 45.31 -48.28
N GLN A 290 -32.75 45.62 -49.25
CA GLN A 290 -33.46 44.65 -50.11
C GLN A 290 -32.82 44.59 -51.51
N ALA A 291 -33.34 43.72 -52.38
CA ALA A 291 -32.68 43.26 -53.61
C ALA A 291 -33.34 43.74 -54.92
N SER A 292 -32.52 43.80 -55.98
CA SER A 292 -32.83 43.78 -57.43
C SER A 292 -31.45 43.75 -58.15
N ALA A 293 -31.02 42.75 -58.95
CA ALA A 293 -31.58 42.04 -60.11
C ALA A 293 -31.34 42.78 -61.45
N ILE A 294 -30.93 42.02 -62.50
CA ILE A 294 -30.65 42.42 -63.89
C ILE A 294 -29.30 43.19 -64.00
N GLU A 295 -28.16 42.67 -64.49
CA GLU A 295 -27.79 41.86 -65.70
C GLU A 295 -27.90 42.69 -67.01
N THR A 296 -27.03 42.67 -68.05
CA THR A 296 -25.93 41.78 -68.56
C THR A 296 -24.92 42.69 -69.36
N ASP A 297 -23.87 42.37 -70.16
CA ASP A 297 -23.19 41.17 -70.72
C ASP A 297 -21.77 41.48 -71.32
N ASN A 298 -21.04 40.44 -71.78
CA ASN A 298 -19.96 40.36 -72.81
C ASN A 298 -18.52 40.95 -72.66
N GLN A 299 -17.55 40.03 -72.85
CA GLN A 299 -16.29 40.06 -73.65
C GLN A 299 -15.20 41.13 -73.32
N ASP A 300 -13.94 40.75 -73.07
CA ASP A 300 -13.01 40.23 -74.09
C ASP A 300 -11.93 39.23 -73.57
N MET A 301 -11.11 38.64 -74.46
CA MET A 301 -9.96 37.75 -74.16
C MET A 301 -8.65 38.57 -73.93
N ASP A 302 -7.48 38.05 -73.53
CA ASP A 302 -6.88 36.70 -73.43
C ASP A 302 -5.78 36.71 -72.31
N GLY A 303 -5.10 35.60 -72.02
CA GLY A 303 -3.78 35.65 -71.34
C GLY A 303 -3.57 34.77 -70.08
N GLN A 304 -3.81 33.46 -70.20
CA GLN A 304 -3.14 32.35 -69.48
C GLN A 304 -2.35 32.64 -68.17
N ASN A 305 -2.74 32.03 -67.04
CA ASN A 305 -2.10 30.76 -66.60
C ASN A 305 -2.68 30.14 -65.30
N ALA A 306 -2.65 28.80 -65.26
CA ALA A 306 -2.72 27.87 -64.11
C ALA A 306 -3.58 28.24 -62.88
N ALA A 307 -4.71 27.53 -62.74
CA ALA A 307 -5.52 27.40 -61.52
C ALA A 307 -4.68 26.83 -60.33
N ASN A 308 -5.01 27.03 -59.05
CA ASN A 308 -6.29 26.79 -58.33
C ASN A 308 -6.78 25.32 -58.47
N SER A 309 -7.41 24.67 -57.50
CA SER A 309 -7.97 25.14 -56.21
C SER A 309 -7.88 24.05 -55.12
N ALA A 310 -8.07 24.46 -53.85
CA ALA A 310 -8.34 23.53 -52.76
C ALA A 310 -9.72 22.84 -52.93
N TRP A 311 -9.86 21.61 -52.43
CA TRP A 311 -11.10 20.85 -52.46
C TRP A 311 -11.74 20.69 -51.07
N ILE A 312 -13.06 20.88 -51.02
CA ILE A 312 -13.93 20.63 -49.86
C ILE A 312 -14.76 19.37 -50.19
N PRO A 313 -14.97 18.42 -49.24
CA PRO A 313 -15.56 17.13 -49.56
C PRO A 313 -17.09 17.14 -49.74
N PRO A 314 -17.64 16.20 -50.54
CA PRO A 314 -19.09 15.95 -50.62
C PRO A 314 -19.62 15.21 -49.38
N LYS A 315 -20.96 15.14 -49.25
CA LYS A 315 -21.67 14.62 -48.08
C LYS A 315 -22.26 13.21 -48.30
N VAL A 316 -22.17 12.39 -47.25
CA VAL A 316 -23.23 11.57 -46.58
C VAL A 316 -24.28 10.85 -47.45
N ALA A 317 -24.63 9.63 -47.00
CA ALA A 317 -25.78 8.77 -47.36
C ALA A 317 -25.49 7.71 -48.45
N ASN A 318 -25.97 6.46 -48.35
CA ASN A 318 -26.42 5.63 -47.21
C ASN A 318 -26.60 4.16 -47.72
N ILE A 319 -26.97 3.19 -46.85
CA ILE A 319 -27.63 1.90 -47.23
C ILE A 319 -26.75 0.89 -48.04
N LEU A 320 -26.79 -0.45 -47.87
CA LEU A 320 -27.07 -1.36 -46.74
C LEU A 320 -26.76 -2.83 -47.19
N PHE A 321 -26.76 -3.76 -46.21
CA PHE A 321 -26.92 -5.23 -46.33
C PHE A 321 -25.79 -6.17 -46.81
N ARG A 322 -25.81 -7.33 -46.14
CA ARG A 322 -25.22 -8.67 -46.36
C ARG A 322 -23.68 -8.81 -46.42
N GLU A 323 -23.00 -9.56 -45.53
CA GLU A 323 -23.25 -10.87 -44.87
C GLU A 323 -22.95 -12.07 -45.79
N GLY A 324 -21.87 -12.82 -45.49
CA GLY A 324 -21.39 -13.90 -46.35
C GLY A 324 -20.04 -14.52 -45.95
N VAL A 325 -20.01 -15.24 -44.83
CA VAL A 325 -19.27 -16.51 -44.58
C VAL A 325 -17.87 -16.72 -45.22
N SER A 326 -16.84 -16.83 -44.38
CA SER A 326 -15.53 -17.42 -44.68
C SER A 326 -15.63 -18.93 -44.98
N PRO A 327 -14.69 -19.57 -45.71
CA PRO A 327 -13.49 -20.07 -45.01
C PRO A 327 -12.17 -20.17 -45.80
N ALA A 328 -11.09 -20.24 -45.02
CA ALA A 328 -9.86 -21.02 -45.20
C ALA A 328 -9.20 -21.18 -46.59
N ARG A 329 -7.94 -20.73 -46.65
CA ARG A 329 -6.82 -21.65 -46.87
C ARG A 329 -5.71 -21.37 -45.87
#